data_AF-A0A851F4L4-F1
#
_entry.id   AF-A0A851F4L4-F1
#
_cell.length_a   1.000
_cell.length_b   1.000
_cell.length_c   1.000
_cell.angle_alpha   90.00
_cell.angle_beta   90.00
_cell.angle_gamma   90.00
#
_symmetry.space_group_name_H-M   'P 1'
#
loop_
_entity.id
_entity.type
_entity.pdbx_description
1 polymer ?
#
loop_
_entity_poly.entity_id
_entity_poly.type
_entity_poly.pdbx_seq_one_letter_code
_entity_poly.pdbx_strand_id
1 'polypeptide(L)'
;SHQKVDWNCIHQRICHLLVPPLPCFHSEKARKDGTEQLLRRQESIVEVALHRAQEFLREGQPLGALPAALQALRLRARLSGWSCQQLVPIYLLLAQASTALNNLPQASKYLSEAEWIVLQIPDCGAALQSQLHRGLGLFHVARGDLGQALYHLANDV
;
A
#
# COMPACT_ATOMS: atom_id res chain seq x y z
N SER A 1 8.92 21.21 -3.11
CA SER A 1 7.85 20.99 -4.11
C SER A 1 7.47 19.51 -4.12
N HIS A 2 6.18 19.21 -4.02
CA HIS A 2 5.63 17.84 -4.06
C HIS A 2 6.11 17.05 -5.29
N GLN A 3 6.20 17.71 -6.45
CA GLN A 3 6.62 17.09 -7.71
C GLN A 3 8.06 16.52 -7.66
N LYS A 4 8.98 17.18 -6.97
CA LYS A 4 10.37 16.69 -6.83
C LYS A 4 10.45 15.47 -5.92
N VAL A 5 9.59 15.43 -4.89
CA VAL A 5 9.49 14.28 -3.98
C VAL A 5 8.91 13.09 -4.74
N ASP A 6 7.79 13.25 -5.46
CA ASP A 6 7.21 12.19 -6.30
C ASP A 6 8.22 11.64 -7.32
N TRP A 7 8.98 12.54 -7.96
CA TRP A 7 10.00 12.19 -8.95
C TRP A 7 11.06 11.26 -8.37
N ASN A 8 11.67 11.67 -7.26
CA ASN A 8 12.75 10.95 -6.60
C ASN A 8 12.27 9.67 -5.89
N CYS A 9 10.99 9.60 -5.52
CA CYS A 9 10.46 8.49 -4.75
C CYS A 9 10.11 7.29 -5.61
N ILE A 10 9.20 7.48 -6.57
CA ILE A 10 8.66 6.38 -7.36
C ILE A 10 8.61 6.68 -8.86
N HIS A 11 8.35 7.93 -9.25
CA HIS A 11 8.04 8.26 -10.64
C HIS A 11 9.19 7.89 -11.59
N GLN A 12 10.44 8.19 -11.25
CA GLN A 12 11.60 7.83 -12.09
C GLN A 12 11.66 6.33 -12.41
N ARG A 13 11.26 5.48 -11.45
CA ARG A 13 11.30 4.01 -11.60
C ARG A 13 10.11 3.45 -12.37
N ILE A 14 8.93 4.08 -12.30
CA ILE A 14 7.72 3.56 -12.94
C ILE A 14 7.37 4.25 -14.25
N CYS A 15 7.99 5.40 -14.57
CA CYS A 15 7.66 6.20 -15.76
C CYS A 15 7.70 5.36 -17.05
N HIS A 16 8.72 4.52 -17.23
CA HIS A 16 8.83 3.62 -18.40
C HIS A 16 7.73 2.54 -18.46
N LEU A 17 7.15 2.17 -17.31
CA LEU A 17 6.07 1.19 -17.22
C LEU A 17 4.68 1.84 -17.42
N LEU A 18 4.58 3.16 -17.20
CA LEU A 18 3.35 3.93 -17.39
C LEU A 18 3.08 4.28 -18.86
N VAL A 19 4.08 4.16 -19.74
CA VAL A 19 3.90 4.41 -21.17
C VAL A 19 3.00 3.34 -21.78
N PRO A 20 1.82 3.71 -22.32
CA PRO A 20 0.92 2.74 -22.93
C PRO A 20 1.59 2.12 -24.17
N PRO A 21 1.52 0.79 -24.34
CA PRO A 21 2.01 0.18 -25.57
C PRO A 21 1.25 0.72 -26.78
N LEU A 22 1.96 0.92 -27.90
CA LEU A 22 1.36 1.31 -29.16
C LEU A 22 0.26 0.32 -29.55
N PRO A 23 -0.96 0.77 -29.87
CA PRO A 23 -2.06 -0.12 -30.22
C PRO A 23 -1.81 -0.75 -31.59
N CYS A 24 -1.56 -2.06 -31.62
CA CYS A 24 -1.50 -2.85 -32.85
C CYS A 24 -2.61 -3.91 -32.78
N PHE A 25 -3.81 -3.55 -33.23
CA PHE A 25 -5.03 -4.37 -33.09
C PHE A 25 -5.47 -4.89 -34.46
N HIS A 26 -4.83 -5.94 -34.95
CA HIS A 26 -5.23 -6.59 -36.20
C HIS A 26 -5.97 -7.93 -35.98
N SER A 27 -5.95 -8.48 -34.76
CA SER A 27 -6.58 -9.76 -34.41
C SER A 27 -7.09 -9.79 -32.96
N GLU A 28 -8.15 -10.56 -32.69
CA GLU A 28 -8.64 -10.83 -31.32
C GLU A 28 -7.57 -11.43 -30.42
N LYS A 29 -6.69 -12.28 -30.95
CA LYS A 29 -5.56 -12.85 -30.19
C LYS A 29 -4.60 -11.73 -29.74
N ALA A 30 -4.23 -10.83 -30.65
CA ALA A 30 -3.37 -9.69 -30.33
C ALA A 30 -4.03 -8.74 -29.30
N ARG A 31 -5.37 -8.61 -29.33
CA ARG A 31 -6.09 -7.86 -28.29
C ARG A 31 -5.98 -8.52 -26.92
N LYS A 32 -6.22 -9.84 -26.83
CA LYS A 32 -6.11 -10.60 -25.56
C LYS A 32 -4.70 -10.55 -24.99
N ASP A 33 -3.70 -10.82 -25.83
CA ASP A 33 -2.29 -10.78 -25.44
C ASP A 33 -1.88 -9.37 -24.96
N GLY A 34 -2.36 -8.32 -25.63
CA GLY A 34 -2.13 -6.93 -25.22
C GLY A 34 -2.75 -6.59 -23.86
N THR A 35 -3.97 -7.07 -23.59
CA THR A 35 -4.62 -6.87 -22.28
C THR A 35 -3.88 -7.61 -21.15
N GLU A 36 -3.41 -8.82 -21.40
CA GLU A 36 -2.66 -9.59 -20.42
C GLU A 36 -1.30 -8.96 -20.12
N GLN A 37 -0.59 -8.47 -21.15
CA GLN A 37 0.65 -7.72 -20.97
C GLN A 37 0.43 -6.43 -20.16
N LEU A 38 -0.67 -5.71 -20.39
CA LEU A 38 -0.99 -4.51 -19.63
C LEU A 38 -1.23 -4.84 -18.15
N LEU A 39 -2.00 -5.87 -17.86
CA LEU A 39 -2.25 -6.33 -16.49
C LEU A 39 -0.95 -6.73 -15.78
N ARG A 40 -0.09 -7.51 -16.44
CA ARG A 40 1.22 -7.90 -15.88
C ARG A 40 2.11 -6.69 -15.57
N ARG A 41 2.12 -5.68 -16.45
CA ARG A 41 2.86 -4.43 -16.18
C ARG A 41 2.27 -3.67 -15.00
N GLN A 42 0.94 -3.60 -14.89
CA GLN A 42 0.29 -2.92 -13.77
C GLN A 42 0.57 -3.62 -12.43
N GLU A 43 0.51 -4.95 -12.38
CA GLU A 43 0.91 -5.75 -11.21
C GLU A 43 2.38 -5.47 -10.83
N SER A 44 3.29 -5.49 -11.80
CA SER A 44 4.70 -5.17 -11.57
C SER A 44 4.92 -3.75 -11.01
N ILE A 45 4.15 -2.75 -11.49
CA ILE A 45 4.20 -1.39 -10.92
C ILE A 45 3.76 -1.39 -9.45
N VAL A 46 2.71 -2.14 -9.09
CA VAL A 46 2.26 -2.26 -7.69
C VAL A 46 3.36 -2.85 -6.83
N GLU A 47 3.99 -3.95 -7.26
CA GLU A 47 5.07 -4.61 -6.51
C GLU A 47 6.27 -3.69 -6.30
N VAL A 48 6.74 -3.00 -7.36
CA VAL A 48 7.85 -2.05 -7.27
C VAL A 48 7.53 -0.90 -6.33
N ALA A 49 6.30 -0.39 -6.37
CA ALA A 49 5.86 0.69 -5.50
C ALA A 49 5.78 0.27 -4.03
N LEU A 50 5.29 -0.95 -3.74
CA LEU A 50 5.26 -1.50 -2.37
C LEU A 50 6.66 -1.73 -1.82
N HIS A 51 7.52 -2.40 -2.58
CA HIS A 51 8.90 -2.62 -2.18
C HIS A 51 9.60 -1.28 -1.89
N ARG A 52 9.37 -0.26 -2.71
CA ARG A 52 9.97 1.05 -2.49
C ARG A 52 9.45 1.74 -1.24
N ALA A 53 8.15 1.65 -0.96
CA ALA A 53 7.56 2.20 0.26
C ALA A 53 8.13 1.54 1.53
N GLN A 54 8.28 0.21 1.50
CA GLN A 54 8.89 -0.57 2.59
C GLN A 54 10.35 -0.17 2.82
N GLU A 55 11.14 -0.07 1.74
CA GLU A 55 12.53 0.36 1.83
C GLU A 55 12.66 1.77 2.42
N PHE A 56 11.81 2.71 2.00
CA PHE A 56 11.79 4.05 2.59
C PHE A 56 11.50 4.04 4.09
N LEU A 57 10.58 3.21 4.56
CA LEU A 57 10.31 3.08 6.00
C LEU A 57 11.49 2.45 6.75
N ARG A 58 12.15 1.44 6.18
CA ARG A 58 13.35 0.81 6.74
C ARG A 58 14.53 1.79 6.83
N GLU A 59 14.64 2.69 5.86
CA GLU A 59 15.63 3.77 5.81
C GLU A 59 15.27 4.98 6.70
N GLY A 60 14.11 4.95 7.39
CA GLY A 60 13.65 6.07 8.21
C GLY A 60 13.21 7.30 7.42
N GLN A 61 12.79 7.11 6.16
CA GLN A 61 12.36 8.15 5.22
C GLN A 61 10.84 8.10 4.96
N PRO A 62 9.98 8.38 5.95
CA PRO A 62 8.52 8.23 5.79
C PRO A 62 7.91 9.19 4.77
N LEU A 63 8.55 10.35 4.51
CA LEU A 63 8.13 11.26 3.43
C LEU A 63 8.21 10.61 2.05
N GLY A 64 9.18 9.73 1.81
CA GLY A 64 9.31 9.02 0.54
C GLY A 64 8.41 7.79 0.43
N ALA A 65 8.07 7.18 1.57
CA ALA A 65 7.19 6.03 1.63
C ALA A 65 5.75 6.36 1.20
N LEU A 66 5.23 7.53 1.61
CA LEU A 66 3.86 7.95 1.29
C LEU A 66 3.52 7.95 -0.22
N PRO A 67 4.25 8.66 -1.10
CA PRO A 67 3.91 8.68 -2.53
C PRO A 67 4.06 7.30 -3.18
N ALA A 68 5.02 6.48 -2.75
CA ALA A 68 5.18 5.12 -3.25
C ALA A 68 3.98 4.23 -2.85
N ALA A 69 3.59 4.24 -1.57
CA ALA A 69 2.46 3.45 -1.09
C ALA A 69 1.11 3.95 -1.65
N LEU A 70 0.92 5.26 -1.82
CA LEU A 70 -0.29 5.83 -2.45
C LEU A 70 -0.41 5.40 -3.92
N GLN A 71 0.71 5.33 -4.65
CA GLN A 71 0.72 4.85 -6.02
C GLN A 71 0.33 3.37 -6.09
N ALA A 72 0.87 2.54 -5.19
CA ALA A 72 0.50 1.13 -5.08
C ALA A 72 -1.00 0.98 -4.76
N LEU A 73 -1.52 1.74 -3.79
CA LEU A 73 -2.93 1.72 -3.38
C LEU A 73 -3.85 2.03 -4.56
N ARG A 74 -3.61 3.15 -5.25
CA ARG A 74 -4.44 3.59 -6.37
C ARG A 74 -4.48 2.58 -7.50
N LEU A 75 -3.35 1.96 -7.82
CA LEU A 75 -3.29 0.99 -8.89
C LEU A 75 -3.90 -0.35 -8.49
N ARG A 76 -3.60 -0.86 -7.29
CA ARG A 76 -4.22 -2.10 -6.76
C ARG A 76 -5.73 -1.98 -6.65
N ALA A 77 -6.26 -0.85 -6.14
CA ALA A 77 -7.69 -0.63 -6.04
C ALA A 77 -8.39 -0.58 -7.41
N ARG A 78 -7.70 -0.09 -8.46
CA ARG A 78 -8.22 -0.13 -9.84
C ARG A 78 -8.23 -1.53 -10.43
N LEU A 79 -7.28 -2.38 -10.08
CA LEU A 79 -7.17 -3.75 -10.57
C LEU A 79 -8.15 -4.71 -9.87
N SER A 80 -8.27 -4.59 -8.56
CA SER A 80 -8.92 -5.60 -7.71
C SER A 80 -10.12 -5.07 -6.90
N GLY A 81 -10.43 -3.78 -6.99
CA GLY A 81 -11.48 -3.12 -6.19
C GLY A 81 -11.01 -2.63 -4.83
N TRP A 82 -11.81 -1.77 -4.19
CA TRP A 82 -11.50 -1.06 -2.93
C TRP A 82 -11.67 -1.90 -1.65
N SER A 83 -12.28 -3.08 -1.74
CA SER A 83 -12.50 -3.99 -0.61
C SER A 83 -11.59 -5.23 -0.65
N CYS A 84 -10.55 -5.22 -1.49
CA CYS A 84 -9.66 -6.36 -1.65
C CYS A 84 -8.69 -6.50 -0.47
N GLN A 85 -8.49 -7.73 0.03
CA GLN A 85 -7.52 -8.05 1.10
C GLN A 85 -6.10 -7.55 0.81
N GLN A 86 -5.70 -7.49 -0.46
CA GLN A 86 -4.38 -7.04 -0.89
C GLN A 86 -4.12 -5.55 -0.60
N LEU A 87 -5.16 -4.77 -0.27
CA LEU A 87 -5.03 -3.38 0.14
C LEU A 87 -4.63 -3.22 1.60
N VAL A 88 -4.90 -4.21 2.46
CA VAL A 88 -4.62 -4.13 3.89
C VAL A 88 -3.13 -3.85 4.17
N PRO A 89 -2.15 -4.58 3.59
CA PRO A 89 -0.74 -4.26 3.80
C PRO A 89 -0.35 -2.86 3.29
N ILE A 90 -1.03 -2.35 2.25
CA ILE A 90 -0.77 -1.02 1.69
C ILE A 90 -1.25 0.09 2.64
N TYR A 91 -2.45 -0.08 3.20
CA TYR A 91 -2.99 0.83 4.21
C TYR A 91 -2.13 0.83 5.48
N LEU A 92 -1.62 -0.33 5.90
CA LEU A 92 -0.70 -0.41 7.05
C LEU A 92 0.62 0.34 6.80
N LEU A 93 1.21 0.27 5.59
CA LEU A 93 2.39 1.06 5.23
C LEU A 93 2.11 2.57 5.26
N LEU A 94 0.94 3.00 4.76
CA LEU A 94 0.51 4.39 4.78
C LEU A 94 0.27 4.90 6.21
N ALA A 95 -0.31 4.06 7.07
CA ALA A 95 -0.49 4.35 8.48
C ALA A 95 0.87 4.50 9.17
N GLN A 96 1.78 3.56 8.98
CA GLN A 96 3.13 3.60 9.55
C GLN A 96 3.90 4.85 9.13
N ALA A 97 3.87 5.20 7.84
CA ALA A 97 4.50 6.41 7.34
C ALA A 97 3.88 7.68 7.94
N SER A 98 2.55 7.72 8.05
CA SER A 98 1.83 8.85 8.65
C SER A 98 2.13 9.00 10.14
N THR A 99 2.21 7.90 10.89
CA THR A 99 2.59 7.87 12.30
C THR A 99 4.03 8.35 12.48
N ALA A 100 4.97 7.91 11.64
CA ALA A 100 6.36 8.35 11.68
C ALA A 100 6.53 9.86 11.38
N LEU A 101 5.56 10.46 10.68
CA LEU A 101 5.48 11.91 10.45
C LEU A 101 4.69 12.66 11.51
N ASN A 102 4.30 11.99 12.59
CA ASN A 102 3.43 12.51 13.65
C ASN A 102 2.05 13.01 13.14
N ASN A 103 1.61 12.54 11.97
CA ASN A 103 0.28 12.83 11.42
C ASN A 103 -0.71 11.75 11.86
N LEU A 104 -1.00 11.73 13.16
CA LEU A 104 -1.87 10.74 13.79
C LEU A 104 -3.30 10.71 13.24
N PRO A 105 -3.94 11.85 12.89
CA PRO A 105 -5.28 11.83 12.27
C PRO A 105 -5.29 11.08 10.93
N GLN A 106 -4.25 11.25 10.12
CA GLN A 106 -4.16 10.56 8.83
C GLN A 106 -3.83 9.08 9.01
N ALA A 107 -2.92 8.74 9.94
CA ALA A 107 -2.62 7.36 10.28
C ALA A 107 -3.86 6.59 10.75
N SER A 108 -4.68 7.21 11.62
CA SER A 108 -5.92 6.62 12.11
C SER A 108 -6.87 6.26 10.97
N LYS A 109 -7.03 7.15 9.97
CA LYS A 109 -7.91 6.89 8.83
C LYS A 109 -7.45 5.66 8.06
N TYR A 110 -6.15 5.55 7.79
CA TYR A 110 -5.61 4.39 7.07
C TYR A 110 -5.76 3.08 7.87
N LEU A 111 -5.60 3.12 9.19
CA LEU A 111 -5.85 1.96 10.03
C LEU A 111 -7.32 1.54 9.99
N SER A 112 -8.26 2.48 10.06
CA SER A 112 -9.68 2.16 9.99
C SER A 112 -10.08 1.51 8.65
N GLU A 113 -9.48 1.94 7.52
CA GLU A 113 -9.69 1.28 6.23
C GLU A 113 -9.15 -0.16 6.23
N ALA A 114 -7.97 -0.39 6.82
CA ALA A 114 -7.38 -1.72 6.95
C ALA A 114 -8.23 -2.65 7.84
N GLU A 115 -8.67 -2.14 9.00
CA GLU A 115 -9.56 -2.85 9.92
C GLU A 115 -10.88 -3.21 9.25
N TRP A 116 -11.49 -2.26 8.54
CA TRP A 116 -12.75 -2.48 7.84
C TRP A 116 -12.63 -3.63 6.83
N ILE A 117 -11.59 -3.65 6.00
CA ILE A 117 -11.40 -4.72 5.02
C ILE A 117 -11.24 -6.08 5.71
N VAL A 118 -10.47 -6.15 6.80
CA VAL A 118 -10.31 -7.39 7.57
C VAL A 118 -11.64 -7.87 8.16
N LEU A 119 -12.47 -6.96 8.69
CA LEU A 119 -13.79 -7.29 9.25
C LEU A 119 -14.77 -7.82 8.19
N GLN A 120 -14.65 -7.38 6.95
CA GLN A 120 -15.53 -7.82 5.86
C GLN A 120 -15.18 -9.21 5.31
N ILE A 121 -14.00 -9.75 5.62
CA ILE A 121 -13.51 -11.01 5.05
C ILE A 121 -13.59 -12.11 6.10
N PRO A 122 -14.58 -13.03 6.01
CA PRO A 122 -14.57 -14.23 6.86
C PRO A 122 -13.29 -15.03 6.56
N ASP A 123 -12.62 -15.51 7.61
CA ASP A 123 -11.34 -16.22 7.53
C ASP A 123 -10.16 -15.41 6.96
N CYS A 124 -10.10 -14.11 7.30
CA CYS A 124 -8.86 -13.34 7.21
C CYS A 124 -7.71 -14.13 7.86
N GLY A 125 -6.71 -14.53 7.06
CA GLY A 125 -5.63 -15.40 7.53
C GLY A 125 -4.85 -14.78 8.71
N ALA A 126 -4.37 -15.63 9.62
CA ALA A 126 -3.69 -15.20 10.85
C ALA A 126 -2.56 -14.19 10.61
N ALA A 127 -1.79 -14.36 9.53
CA ALA A 127 -0.72 -13.43 9.15
C ALA A 127 -1.22 -11.99 8.90
N LEU A 128 -2.41 -11.84 8.30
CA LEU A 128 -2.98 -10.52 8.02
C LEU A 128 -3.55 -9.89 9.30
N GLN A 129 -4.14 -10.71 10.17
CA GLN A 129 -4.59 -10.27 11.49
C GLN A 129 -3.41 -9.80 12.36
N SER A 130 -2.33 -10.58 12.43
CA SER A 130 -1.09 -10.21 13.14
C SER A 130 -0.52 -8.89 12.61
N GLN A 131 -0.44 -8.72 11.27
CA GLN A 131 0.02 -7.45 10.68
C GLN A 131 -0.85 -6.25 11.07
N LEU A 132 -2.17 -6.42 11.09
CA LEU A 132 -3.10 -5.38 11.52
C LEU A 132 -2.88 -5.02 12.99
N HIS A 133 -2.80 -6.03 13.86
CA HIS A 133 -2.53 -5.87 15.29
C HIS A 133 -1.19 -5.16 15.54
N ARG A 134 -0.14 -5.50 14.80
CA ARG A 134 1.14 -4.78 14.83
C ARG A 134 0.97 -3.29 14.51
N GLY A 135 0.27 -2.98 13.41
CA GLY A 135 0.03 -1.61 12.97
C GLY A 135 -0.73 -0.78 14.00
N LEU A 136 -1.81 -1.34 14.56
CA LEU A 136 -2.62 -0.71 15.61
C LEU A 136 -1.79 -0.51 16.89
N GLY A 137 -1.05 -1.53 17.31
CA GLY A 137 -0.19 -1.45 18.49
C GLY A 137 0.83 -0.33 18.41
N LEU A 138 1.58 -0.25 17.30
CA LEU A 138 2.56 0.82 17.07
C LEU A 138 1.92 2.21 17.02
N PHE A 139 0.72 2.33 16.46
CA PHE A 139 -0.02 3.59 16.45
C PHE A 139 -0.45 4.03 17.86
N HIS A 140 -0.92 3.10 18.69
CA HIS A 140 -1.29 3.40 20.08
C HIS A 140 -0.07 3.78 20.94
N VAL A 141 1.10 3.17 20.69
CA VAL A 141 2.37 3.63 21.28
C VAL A 141 2.63 5.10 20.92
N ALA A 142 2.52 5.46 19.64
CA ALA A 142 2.76 6.83 19.19
C ALA A 142 1.73 7.84 19.75
N ARG A 143 0.51 7.39 20.06
CA ARG A 143 -0.52 8.18 20.74
C ARG A 143 -0.32 8.30 22.25
N GLY A 144 0.56 7.51 22.85
CA GLY A 144 0.71 7.39 24.31
C GLY A 144 -0.34 6.54 25.00
N ASP A 145 -1.18 5.80 24.25
CA ASP A 145 -2.20 4.91 24.79
C ASP A 145 -1.61 3.51 24.99
N LEU A 146 -0.89 3.35 26.11
CA LEU A 146 -0.16 2.12 26.40
C LEU A 146 -1.06 0.91 26.65
N GLY A 147 -2.30 1.12 27.10
CA GLY A 147 -3.25 0.04 27.35
C GLY A 147 -3.67 -0.64 26.05
N GLN A 148 -4.09 0.15 25.06
CA GLN A 148 -4.43 -0.36 23.73
C GLN A 148 -3.19 -0.88 23.00
N ALA A 149 -2.04 -0.21 23.14
CA ALA A 149 -0.80 -0.69 22.56
C ALA A 149 -0.45 -2.10 23.03
N LEU A 150 -0.51 -2.37 24.34
CA LEU A 150 -0.23 -3.68 24.91
C LEU A 150 -1.21 -4.74 24.39
N TYR A 151 -2.50 -4.43 24.36
CA TYR A 151 -3.52 -5.34 23.84
C TYR A 151 -3.22 -5.74 22.39
N HIS A 152 -2.98 -4.77 21.52
CA HIS A 152 -2.75 -5.06 20.10
C HIS A 152 -1.43 -5.78 19.87
N LEU A 153 -0.34 -5.38 20.52
CA LEU A 153 0.96 -6.04 20.36
C LEU A 153 0.98 -7.48 20.92
N ALA A 154 0.16 -7.79 21.94
CA ALA A 154 0.01 -9.16 22.44
C ALA A 154 -0.71 -10.09 21.45
N ASN A 155 -1.48 -9.53 20.50
CA ASN A 155 -2.20 -10.28 19.47
C ASN A 155 -1.46 -10.30 18.11
N ASP A 156 -0.23 -9.80 18.07
CA ASP A 156 0.67 -9.93 16.92
C ASP A 156 1.46 -11.25 17.02
N VAL A 157 0.80 -12.37 16.68
CA VAL A 157 1.31 -13.76 16.79
C VAL A 157 1.25 -14.50 15.46
#